data_AF-A0A5N9GE47-F1
#
_entry.id   AF-A0A5N9GE47-F1
#
_cell.length_a   1.000
_cell.length_b   1.000
_cell.length_c   1.000
_cell.angle_alpha   90.00
_cell.angle_beta   90.00
_cell.angle_gamma   90.00
#
_symmetry.space_group_name_H-M   'P 1'
#
loop_
_entity.id
_entity.type
_entity.pdbx_description
1 polymer ?
#
loop_
_entity_poly.entity_id
_entity_poly.type
_entity_poly.pdbx_seq_one_letter_code
_entity_poly.pdbx_strand_id
1 'polypeptide(L)' 'MNIYRDPADEEWFVRHYKATGQKLNMGKSCVRLKTLDDLPIDLIGEAIARTPVDSYIQIYETAKGIN' A
#
# COMPACT_ATOMS: atom_id res chain seq x y z
N MET A 1 -5.84 4.86 0.37
CA MET A 1 -4.56 5.53 0.70
C MET A 1 -3.46 4.63 0.17
N ASN A 2 -2.50 5.16 -0.59
CA ASN A 2 -1.41 4.37 -1.18
C ASN A 2 -1.94 3.21 -2.06
N ILE A 3 -1.53 1.96 -1.82
CA ILE A 3 -1.94 0.73 -2.53
C ILE A 3 -3.46 0.47 -2.63
N TYR A 4 -4.30 1.22 -1.92
CA TYR A 4 -5.77 1.14 -2.00
C TYR A 4 -6.44 2.32 -2.71
N ARG A 5 -5.66 3.30 -3.19
CA ARG A 5 -6.18 4.50 -3.86
C ARG A 5 -5.98 4.42 -5.37
N ASP A 6 -4.81 3.98 -5.80
CA ASP A 6 -4.43 3.91 -7.20
C ASP A 6 -4.42 2.44 -7.65
N PRO A 7 -5.21 2.06 -8.67
CA PRO A 7 -5.18 0.72 -9.24
C PRO A 7 -3.78 0.26 -9.68
N ALA A 8 -2.92 1.17 -10.13
CA ALA A 8 -1.55 0.83 -10.55
C ALA A 8 -0.67 0.44 -9.35
N ASP A 9 -0.82 1.12 -8.21
CA ASP A 9 -0.14 0.77 -6.97
C ASP A 9 -0.67 -0.53 -6.37
N GLU A 10 -1.99 -0.76 -6.47
CA GLU A 10 -2.61 -2.02 -6.05
C GLU A 10 -2.06 -3.20 -6.87
N GLU A 11 -2.04 -3.07 -8.20
CA GLU A 11 -1.51 -4.10 -9.10
C GLU A 11 -0.02 -4.36 -8.84
N TRP A 12 0.77 -3.29 -8.68
CA TRP A 12 2.18 -3.39 -8.29
C TRP A 12 2.32 -4.18 -6.99
N PHE A 13 1.56 -3.85 -5.96
CA PHE A 13 1.65 -4.49 -4.65
C PHE A 13 1.27 -5.97 -4.72
N VAL A 14 0.14 -6.29 -5.36
CA VAL A 14 -0.33 -7.69 -5.52
C VAL A 14 0.71 -8.53 -6.26
N ARG A 15 1.32 -8.00 -7.32
CA ARG A 15 2.37 -8.69 -8.08
C ARG A 15 3.61 -8.96 -7.24
N HIS A 16 4.12 -7.95 -6.54
CA HIS A 16 5.33 -8.11 -5.72
C HIS A 16 5.08 -8.98 -4.50
N TYR A 17 3.90 -8.89 -3.89
CA TYR A 17 3.53 -9.77 -2.78
C TYR A 17 3.51 -11.23 -3.21
N LYS A 18 2.95 -11.55 -4.38
CA LYS A 18 2.99 -12.91 -4.93
C LYS A 18 4.43 -13.43 -5.15
N ALA A 19 5.36 -12.55 -5.54
CA ALA A 19 6.76 -12.91 -5.74
C ALA A 19 7.48 -13.29 -4.43
N THR A 20 6.99 -12.86 -3.26
CA THR A 20 7.51 -13.27 -1.95
C THR A 20 7.23 -14.74 -1.60
N GLY A 21 6.33 -15.40 -2.33
CA GLY A 21 5.83 -16.75 -2.01
C GLY A 21 4.82 -16.80 -0.86
N GLN A 22 4.58 -15.67 -0.17
CA GLN A 22 3.65 -15.59 0.94
C GLN A 22 2.20 -15.41 0.46
N LYS A 23 1.24 -15.89 1.26
CA LYS A 23 -0.19 -15.74 0.95
C LYS A 23 -0.64 -14.32 1.26
N LEU A 24 -1.00 -13.56 0.22
CA LEU A 24 -1.65 -12.27 0.39
C LEU A 24 -3.06 -12.45 0.99
N ASN A 25 -3.28 -11.85 2.16
CA ASN A 25 -4.58 -11.78 2.82
C ASN A 25 -5.03 -10.31 2.89
N MET A 26 -5.66 -9.84 1.82
CA MET A 26 -5.98 -8.44 1.61
C MET A 26 -7.49 -8.23 1.45
N GLY A 27 -8.05 -7.30 2.22
CA GLY A 27 -9.41 -6.79 2.05
C GLY A 27 -9.43 -5.46 1.30
N LYS A 28 -10.57 -4.75 1.32
CA LYS A 28 -10.75 -3.47 0.63
C LYS A 28 -9.96 -2.29 1.22
N SER A 29 -9.42 -2.45 2.43
CA SER A 29 -8.73 -1.37 3.15
C SER A 29 -7.61 -1.84 4.08
N CYS A 30 -7.30 -3.14 4.11
CA CYS A 30 -6.29 -3.68 5.01
C CYS A 30 -5.61 -4.94 4.44
N VAL A 31 -4.32 -5.07 4.73
CA VAL A 31 -3.55 -6.31 4.59
C VAL A 31 -3.47 -6.92 5.97
N ARG A 32 -3.93 -8.17 6.12
CA ARG A 32 -3.95 -8.87 7.41
C ARG A 32 -2.81 -9.88 7.48
N LEU A 33 -1.90 -9.63 8.40
CA LEU A 33 -0.82 -10.53 8.80
C LEU A 33 -1.33 -11.37 9.98
N LYS A 34 -1.09 -12.68 9.98
CA LYS A 34 -1.48 -13.55 11.10
C LYS A 34 -0.37 -13.63 12.14
N THR A 35 0.87 -13.70 11.65
CA THR A 35 2.09 -13.74 12.45
C THR A 35 3.08 -12.72 11.91
N LEU A 36 4.14 -12.42 12.67
CA LEU A 36 5.22 -11.54 12.21
C LEU A 36 6.06 -12.21 11.10
N ASP A 37 6.11 -13.54 11.06
CA ASP A 37 6.84 -14.28 10.02
C ASP A 37 6.16 -14.16 8.63
N ASP A 38 4.85 -13.87 8.62
CA ASP A 38 4.07 -13.60 7.40
C ASP A 38 4.22 -12.16 6.88
N LEU A 39 5.12 -11.35 7.47
CA LEU A 39 5.33 -9.97 7.09
C LEU A 39 6.52 -9.84 6.12
N PRO A 40 6.29 -9.57 4.82
CA PRO A 40 7.37 -9.21 3.91
C PRO A 40 7.79 -7.76 4.17
N ILE A 41 8.64 -7.57 5.19
CA ILE A 41 8.96 -6.25 5.75
C ILE A 41 9.49 -5.27 4.69
N ASP A 42 10.37 -5.72 3.80
CA ASP A 42 10.96 -4.89 2.76
C ASP A 42 9.90 -4.39 1.77
N LEU A 43 9.00 -5.29 1.33
CA LEU A 43 7.90 -4.94 0.44
C LEU A 43 6.93 -3.94 1.08
N ILE A 44 6.65 -4.08 2.38
CA ILE A 44 5.80 -3.11 3.10
C ILE A 44 6.50 -1.74 3.17
N GLY A 45 7.81 -1.71 3.42
CA GLY A 45 8.61 -0.49 3.38
C GLY A 45 8.54 0.20 2.02
N GLU A 46 8.75 -0.57 0.94
CA GLU A 46 8.60 -0.06 -0.43
C GLU A 46 7.19 0.46 -0.68
N ALA A 47 6.16 -0.30 -0.31
CA ALA A 47 4.77 0.10 -0.48
C ALA A 47 4.52 1.45 0.20
N ILE A 48 4.95 1.64 1.45
CA ILE A 48 4.82 2.93 2.17
C ILE A 48 5.53 4.06 1.41
N ALA A 49 6.77 3.83 0.97
CA ALA A 49 7.60 4.82 0.29
C ALA A 49 7.05 5.26 -1.08
N ARG A 50 6.19 4.46 -1.72
CA ARG A 50 5.54 4.82 -3.00
C ARG A 50 4.61 6.02 -2.91
N THR A 51 4.18 6.43 -1.71
CA THR A 51 3.45 7.67 -1.52
C THR A 51 4.34 8.70 -0.80
N PRO A 52 4.98 9.62 -1.54
CA PRO A 52 5.71 10.73 -0.93
C PRO A 52 4.80 11.58 -0.04
N VAL A 53 5.37 12.16 1.01
CA VAL A 53 4.63 13.00 1.97
C VAL A 53 3.97 14.19 1.27
N ASP A 54 4.68 14.88 0.38
CA ASP A 54 4.15 16.04 -0.35
C ASP A 54 2.93 15.65 -1.22
N SER A 55 3.00 14.51 -1.91
CA SER A 55 1.87 13.99 -2.69
C SER A 55 0.69 13.62 -1.80
N TYR A 56 0.94 13.06 -0.60
CA TYR A 56 -0.10 12.76 0.37
C TYR A 56 -0.82 14.02 0.86
N ILE A 57 -0.07 15.10 1.16
CA ILE A 57 -0.61 16.39 1.59
C ILE A 57 -1.51 16.97 0.49
N GLN A 58 -1.02 17.04 -0.75
CA GLN A 58 -1.81 17.53 -1.90
C GLN A 58 -3.12 16.74 -2.07
N ILE A 59 -3.02 15.41 -2.00
CA ILE A 59 -4.17 14.50 -2.05
C ILE A 59 -5.21 14.85 -0.97
N TYR A 60 -4.75 15.11 0.24
CA TYR A 60 -5.60 15.43 1.38
C TYR A 60 -6.29 16.79 1.20
N GLU A 61 -5.53 17.81 0.82
CA GLU A 61 -6.04 19.17 0.60
C GLU A 61 -7.06 19.22 -0.53
N THR A 62 -6.79 18.54 -1.66
CA THR A 62 -7.76 18.41 -2.76
C THR A 62 -9.04 17.72 -2.29
N ALA A 63 -8.95 16.65 -1.48
CA ALA A 63 -10.13 15.97 -0.96
C ALA A 63 -10.95 16.83 0.02
N LYS A 64 -10.33 17.86 0.61
CA LYS A 64 -10.97 18.82 1.52
C LYS A 64 -11.35 20.14 0.85
N GLY A 65 -10.97 20.36 -0.41
CA GLY A 65 -11.22 21.60 -1.14
C GLY A 65 -10.47 22.81 -0.58
N ILE A 66 -9.28 22.60 -0.02
CA ILE A 66 -8.45 23.65 0.61
C ILE A 66 -7.25 24.02 -0.29
N ASN A 67 -7.17 23.42 -1.47
CA ASN A 67 -6.25 23.76 -2.57
C ASN A 67 -7.10 24.13 -3.78
#